data_AF-A0A432ELQ1-F1
#
_entry.id   AF-A0A432ELQ1-F1
#
_cell.length_a   1.000
_cell.length_b   1.000
_cell.length_c   1.000
_cell.angle_alpha   90.00
_cell.angle_beta   90.00
_cell.angle_gamma   90.00
#
_symmetry.space_group_name_H-M   'P 1'
#
loop_
_entity.id
_entity.type
_entity.pdbx_description
1 polymer ?
#
loop_
_entity_poly.entity_id
_entity_poly.type
_entity_poly.pdbx_seq_one_letter_code
_entity_poly.pdbx_strand_id
1 'polypeptide(L)' 'MKIPPEKFDEVAAQVNEFDEVAHNYEREHALNMWFVLATETEHEKQQALRRIEQATGYPVYDMPKQSEYYVGLYFEA' A
#
# COMPACT_ATOMS: atom_id res chain seq x y z
N MET A 1 -3.75 5.44 0.70
CA MET A 1 -3.47 6.88 0.86
C MET A 1 -4.44 7.68 0.00
N LYS A 2 -4.69 8.97 0.31
CA LYS A 2 -5.47 9.91 -0.52
C LYS A 2 -4.51 10.92 -1.13
N ILE A 3 -4.26 10.80 -2.43
CA ILE A 3 -3.27 11.59 -3.15
C ILE A 3 -3.98 12.48 -4.19
N PRO A 4 -3.69 13.79 -4.25
CA PRO A 4 -4.16 14.64 -5.35
C PRO A 4 -3.70 14.08 -6.71
N PRO A 5 -4.55 14.04 -7.75
CA PRO A 5 -4.20 13.45 -9.04
C PRO A 5 -2.90 14.02 -9.64
N GLU A 6 -2.67 15.32 -9.52
CA GLU A 6 -1.47 16.01 -9.99
C GLU A 6 -0.18 15.65 -9.25
N LYS A 7 -0.31 15.00 -8.09
CA LYS A 7 0.81 14.51 -7.26
C LYS A 7 0.97 13.00 -7.30
N PHE A 8 0.09 12.29 -8.01
CA PHE A 8 0.03 10.83 -7.94
C PHE A 8 1.35 10.18 -8.35
N ASP A 9 1.86 10.54 -9.53
CA ASP A 9 3.10 9.95 -10.08
C ASP A 9 4.33 10.25 -9.21
N GLU A 10 4.41 11.47 -8.67
CA GLU A 10 5.50 11.89 -7.76
C GLU A 10 5.48 11.04 -6.48
N VAL A 11 4.32 10.89 -5.86
CA VAL A 11 4.17 10.11 -4.62
C VAL A 11 4.36 8.62 -4.89
N ALA A 12 3.88 8.11 -6.04
CA ALA A 12 4.04 6.71 -6.41
C ALA A 12 5.52 6.35 -6.58
N ALA A 13 6.32 7.24 -7.20
CA ALA A 13 7.76 7.06 -7.31
C ALA A 13 8.42 6.96 -5.92
N GLN A 14 8.08 7.87 -5.00
CA GLN A 14 8.60 7.84 -3.62
C GLN A 14 8.23 6.54 -2.89
N VAL A 15 6.96 6.10 -2.99
CA VAL A 15 6.51 4.84 -2.36
C VAL A 15 7.27 3.64 -2.95
N ASN A 16 7.55 3.64 -4.24
CA ASN A 16 8.25 2.55 -4.92
C ASN A 16 9.77 2.49 -4.62
N GLU A 17 10.34 3.50 -3.96
CA GLU A 17 11.75 3.47 -3.50
C GLU A 17 11.96 2.62 -2.25
N PHE A 18 10.87 2.18 -1.59
CA PHE A 18 10.93 1.35 -0.39
C PHE A 18 10.96 -0.13 -0.76
N ASP A 19 12.05 -0.82 -0.42
CA ASP A 19 12.23 -2.27 -0.67
C ASP A 19 11.11 -3.12 -0.05
N GLU A 20 10.49 -2.64 1.03
CA GLU A 20 9.37 -3.33 1.68
C GLU A 20 8.07 -3.28 0.86
N VAL A 21 7.95 -2.41 -0.14
CA VAL A 21 6.76 -2.28 -0.99
C VAL A 21 6.79 -3.32 -2.09
N ALA A 22 6.00 -4.38 -1.93
CA ALA A 22 5.92 -5.48 -2.91
C ALA A 22 5.04 -5.14 -4.12
N HIS A 23 3.94 -4.41 -3.88
CA HIS A 23 3.02 -3.98 -4.93
C HIS A 23 2.48 -2.60 -4.61
N ASN A 24 2.28 -1.77 -5.64
CA ASN A 24 1.65 -0.45 -5.54
C ASN A 24 0.65 -0.30 -6.68
N TYR A 25 -0.54 0.21 -6.37
CA TYR A 25 -1.68 0.28 -7.27
C TYR A 25 -2.43 1.61 -7.17
N GLU A 26 -2.84 2.11 -8.32
CA GLU A 26 -3.89 3.12 -8.43
C GLU A 26 -5.29 2.47 -8.34
N ARG A 27 -6.23 3.21 -7.75
CA ARG A 27 -7.65 2.84 -7.60
C ARG A 27 -8.53 4.04 -7.87
N GLU A 28 -9.66 3.81 -8.55
CA GLU A 28 -10.74 4.80 -8.72
C GLU A 28 -11.55 4.96 -7.42
N HIS A 29 -10.95 5.58 -6.40
CA HIS A 29 -11.56 5.78 -5.09
C HIS A 29 -10.93 6.98 -4.36
N ALA A 30 -11.58 7.52 -3.32
CA ALA A 30 -11.03 8.63 -2.53
C ALA A 30 -9.69 8.28 -1.85
N LEU A 31 -9.51 7.01 -1.50
CA LEU A 31 -8.21 6.42 -1.21
C LEU A 31 -7.70 5.80 -2.52
N ASN A 32 -6.95 6.56 -3.31
CA ASN A 32 -6.58 6.20 -4.67
C ASN A 32 -5.23 5.48 -4.79
N MET A 33 -4.39 5.48 -3.76
CA MET A 33 -3.11 4.75 -3.77
C MET A 33 -3.11 3.63 -2.72
N TRP A 34 -2.90 2.40 -3.17
CA TRP A 34 -2.91 1.19 -2.36
C TRP A 34 -1.64 0.40 -2.60
N PHE A 35 -0.98 -0.01 -1.52
CA PHE A 35 0.23 -0.81 -1.64
C PHE A 35 0.26 -1.92 -0.59
N VAL A 36 1.05 -2.95 -0.89
CA VAL A 36 1.27 -4.11 -0.01
C VAL A 36 2.69 -4.05 0.50
N LEU A 37 2.85 -4.10 1.82
CA LEU A 37 4.15 -4.27 2.46
C LEU A 37 4.47 -5.73 2.69
N ALA A 38 5.71 -6.11 2.42
CA ALA A 38 6.30 -7.38 2.79
C ALA A 38 7.47 -7.10 3.75
N THR A 39 7.32 -7.49 5.01
CA THR A 39 8.35 -7.35 6.05
C THR A 39 8.43 -8.64 6.86
N GLU A 40 9.57 -8.93 7.47
CA GLU A 40 9.75 -10.15 8.27
C GLU A 40 9.03 -10.03 9.62
N THR A 41 8.96 -8.81 10.16
CA THR A 41 8.36 -8.54 11.47
C THR A 41 7.32 -7.42 11.42
N GLU A 42 6.43 -7.44 12.41
CA GLU A 42 5.45 -6.37 12.64
C GLU A 42 6.15 -5.04 13.01
N HIS A 43 7.29 -5.09 13.71
CA HIS A 43 8.04 -3.88 14.06
C HIS A 43 8.57 -3.16 12.81
N GLU A 44 9.17 -3.91 11.89
CA GLU A 44 9.67 -3.38 10.61
C GLU A 44 8.52 -2.82 9.76
N LYS A 45 7.36 -3.51 9.73
CA LYS A 45 6.16 -2.98 9.06
C LYS A 45 5.81 -1.60 9.59
N GLN A 46 5.71 -1.46 10.91
CA GLN A 46 5.39 -0.18 11.54
C GLN A 46 6.46 0.89 11.28
N GLN A 47 7.73 0.52 11.19
CA GLN A 47 8.81 1.44 10.81
C GLN A 47 8.69 1.88 9.34
N ALA A 48 8.43 0.95 8.41
CA ALA A 48 8.25 1.23 6.99
C ALA A 48 7.06 2.18 6.77
N LEU A 49 5.91 1.91 7.39
CA LEU A 49 4.74 2.78 7.33
C LEU A 49 5.06 4.23 7.75
N ARG A 50 5.79 4.40 8.86
CA ARG A 50 6.21 5.74 9.33
C ARG A 50 7.17 6.42 8.36
N ARG A 51 8.14 5.70 7.80
CA ARG A 51 9.09 6.27 6.83
C ARG A 51 8.38 6.69 5.54
N ILE A 52 7.43 5.89 5.05
CA ILE A 52 6.63 6.22 3.86
C ILE A 52 5.79 7.46 4.11
N GLU A 53 5.12 7.55 5.27
CA GLU A 53 4.34 8.74 5.65
C GLU A 53 5.22 10.00 5.73
N GLN A 54 6.43 9.89 6.29
CA GLN A 54 7.39 10.99 6.38
C GLN A 54 7.93 11.42 5.01
N ALA A 55 8.28 10.45 4.15
CA ALA A 55 8.85 10.73 2.83
C ALA A 55 7.82 11.37 1.88
N THR A 56 6.57 10.90 1.94
CA THR A 56 5.50 11.36 1.06
C THR A 56 4.74 12.57 1.60
N GLY A 57 4.72 12.75 2.92
CA GLY A 57 3.91 13.77 3.59
C GLY A 57 2.42 13.47 3.63
N TYR A 58 2.00 12.26 3.24
CA TYR A 58 0.60 11.84 3.20
C TYR A 58 0.33 10.72 4.21
N PRO A 59 -0.81 10.76 4.94
CA PRO A 59 -1.17 9.72 5.89
C PRO A 59 -1.24 8.32 5.25
N VAL A 60 -0.60 7.37 5.92
CA VAL A 60 -0.65 5.95 5.56
C VAL A 60 -1.58 5.22 6.52
N TYR A 61 -2.47 4.40 5.98
CA TYR A 61 -3.44 3.64 6.76
C TYR A 61 -3.04 2.17 6.81
N ASP A 62 -2.66 1.68 7.99
CA ASP A 62 -2.39 0.26 8.21
C ASP A 62 -3.71 -0.53 8.21
N MET A 63 -3.90 -1.38 7.20
CA MET A 63 -5.08 -2.23 7.05
C MET A 63 -4.67 -3.72 7.08
N PRO A 64 -4.20 -4.23 8.24
CA PRO A 64 -3.72 -5.59 8.34
C PRO A 64 -4.87 -6.59 8.21
N LYS A 65 -4.66 -7.65 7.43
CA LYS A 65 -5.58 -8.80 7.32
C LYS A 65 -5.81 -9.41 8.70
N GLN A 66 -7.05 -9.34 9.19
CA GLN A 66 -7.44 -9.92 10.49
C GLN A 66 -7.87 -11.38 10.37
N SER A 67 -8.45 -11.75 9.24
CA SER A 67 -8.94 -13.09 8.96
C SER A 67 -8.81 -13.34 7.47
N GLU A 68 -8.47 -14.57 7.10
CA GLU A 68 -8.39 -15.00 5.73
C GLU A 68 -9.53 -15.97 5.43
N TYR A 69 -10.24 -15.72 4.34
CA TYR A 69 -11.30 -16.57 3.86
C TYR A 69 -10.96 -16.95 2.42
N TYR A 70 -11.07 -18.24 2.10
CA TYR A 70 -10.79 -18.75 0.77
C TYR A 70 -12.07 -18.83 -0.05
N VAL A 71 -12.06 -18.19 -1.23
CA VAL A 71 -13.13 -18.32 -2.22
C VAL A 71 -12.65 -19.24 -3.34
N GLY A 72 -13.13 -20.48 -3.34
CA GLY A 72 -12.84 -21.46 -4.39
C GLY A 72 -13.69 -21.20 -5.64
N LEU A 73 -13.36 -20.16 -6.39
CA LEU A 73 -14.02 -19.83 -7.65
C LEU A 73 -13.51 -20.73 -8.78
N TYR A 74 -14.42 -21.43 -9.45
CA TYR A 74 -14.15 -22.23 -10.64
C TYR A 74 -14.98 -21.70 -11.80
N PHE A 75 -14.37 -21.60 -12.98
CA PHE A 75 -15.07 -21.30 -14.22
C PHE A 75 -15.11 -22.56 -15.09
N GLU A 76 -16.25 -22.84 -15.72
CA GLU A 76 -16.33 -23.87 -16.76
C GLU A 76 -15.57 -23.40 -18.01
N ALA A 77 -14.85 -24.35 -18.63
CA ALA A 77 -14.00 -24.10 -19.80
C ALA A 77 -14.81 -24.05 -21.11
#